data_AF-B8GDU2-F1
#
_entry.id   AF-B8GDU2-F1
#
_cell.length_a   1.000
_cell.length_b   1.000
_cell.length_c   1.000
_cell.angle_alpha   90.00
_cell.angle_beta   90.00
_cell.angle_gamma   90.00
#
_symmetry.space_group_name_H-M   'P 1'
#
loop_
_entity.id
_entity.type
_entity.pdbx_description
1 polymer ?
#
loop_
_entity_poly.entity_id
_entity_poly.type
_entity_poly.pdbx_seq_one_letter_code
_entity_poly.pdbx_strand_id
1 'polypeptide(L)'
;MIIHCKGVGVASTRPCGDKVYFLSQYLLRVASNPPGYDLVKVVPDPKGTGLMRSIQSEELVVPSEQVYCYPEKVQIHDHALLVRLAAEGGYRCTVFTGLDEHLTFVLDPDPDELLTIHVYDIIPPRPSLSACIIELEACGLFGDLSVRFVHHIEDISTWDADVFPCRAAGFHRTLDADRMEGGEKVAGCITGAALYHECCDQEMTQLNTCPVDQVSEEPFIARCCRIERTGIAIHHGRFGAVVHWGASPADIAYSIQALVKEWRDRE
;
A
#
# COMPACT_ATOMS: atom_id res chain seq x y z
N MET A 1 -6.54 -15.96 -9.47
CA MET A 1 -6.91 -16.15 -8.05
C MET A 1 -8.11 -15.27 -7.71
N ILE A 2 -8.83 -15.57 -6.63
CA ILE A 2 -9.90 -14.71 -6.11
C ILE A 2 -9.25 -13.68 -5.19
N ILE A 3 -8.91 -12.53 -5.75
CA ILE A 3 -8.18 -11.44 -5.08
C ILE A 3 -9.09 -10.62 -4.15
N HIS A 4 -10.40 -10.90 -4.15
CA HIS A 4 -11.38 -10.19 -3.32
C HIS A 4 -12.48 -11.12 -2.82
N CYS A 5 -12.42 -11.46 -1.53
CA CYS A 5 -13.46 -12.23 -0.83
C CYS A 5 -14.57 -11.30 -0.32
N LYS A 6 -15.25 -10.58 -1.23
CA LYS A 6 -16.49 -9.85 -0.92
C LYS A 6 -17.70 -10.78 -1.05
N GLY A 7 -18.71 -10.63 -0.20
CA GLY A 7 -19.93 -11.44 -0.25
C GLY A 7 -19.84 -12.79 0.47
N VAL A 8 -19.25 -12.80 1.66
CA VAL A 8 -19.17 -14.00 2.52
C VAL A 8 -20.39 -14.08 3.42
N GLY A 9 -21.14 -15.18 3.33
CA GLY A 9 -22.12 -15.58 4.34
C GLY A 9 -21.50 -16.52 5.36
N VAL A 10 -21.96 -16.47 6.60
CA VAL A 10 -21.65 -17.48 7.62
C VAL A 10 -22.94 -18.22 7.94
N ALA A 11 -22.92 -19.55 7.85
CA ALA A 11 -24.06 -20.38 8.26
C ALA A 11 -23.61 -21.35 9.35
N SER A 12 -23.89 -20.99 10.61
CA SER A 12 -23.67 -21.87 11.77
C SER A 12 -24.81 -22.85 11.95
N THR A 13 -26.03 -22.34 11.82
CA THR A 13 -27.27 -23.08 11.66
C THR A 13 -27.91 -22.58 10.36
N ARG A 14 -28.79 -23.34 9.72
CA ARG A 14 -29.56 -22.86 8.56
C ARG A 14 -30.89 -22.28 9.07
N PRO A 15 -30.96 -21.08 9.71
CA PRO A 15 -32.22 -20.58 10.27
C PRO A 15 -33.27 -20.34 9.18
N CYS A 16 -32.84 -20.17 7.92
CA CYS A 16 -33.70 -20.03 6.76
C CYS A 16 -33.68 -21.25 5.82
N GLY A 17 -33.21 -22.43 6.26
CA GLY A 17 -33.05 -23.61 5.40
C GLY A 17 -31.98 -23.42 4.33
N ASP A 18 -32.22 -23.93 3.12
CA ASP A 18 -31.29 -23.86 1.98
C ASP A 18 -31.35 -22.50 1.26
N LYS A 19 -31.26 -21.43 2.05
CA LYS A 19 -31.29 -20.05 1.58
C LYS A 19 -30.07 -19.28 2.06
N VAL A 20 -29.60 -18.39 1.19
CA VAL A 20 -28.47 -17.50 1.44
C VAL A 20 -28.85 -16.05 1.18
N TYR A 21 -28.08 -15.11 1.75
CA TYR A 21 -28.25 -13.71 1.43
C TYR A 21 -27.98 -13.48 -0.06
N PHE A 22 -28.72 -12.56 -0.69
CA PHE A 22 -28.70 -12.40 -2.14
C PHE A 22 -27.34 -11.97 -2.72
N LEU A 23 -26.43 -11.42 -1.90
CA LEU A 23 -25.05 -11.09 -2.29
C LEU A 23 -24.03 -12.18 -1.91
N SER A 24 -24.44 -13.28 -1.29
CA SER A 24 -23.53 -14.36 -0.91
C SER A 24 -22.98 -15.07 -2.15
N GLN A 25 -21.66 -15.08 -2.26
CA GLN A 25 -20.92 -15.89 -3.23
C GLN A 25 -20.21 -17.06 -2.55
N TYR A 26 -19.90 -16.91 -1.27
CA TYR A 26 -19.25 -17.92 -0.44
C TYR A 26 -20.01 -18.11 0.86
N LEU A 27 -19.91 -19.32 1.40
CA LEU A 27 -20.45 -19.73 2.68
C LEU A 27 -19.35 -20.43 3.49
N LEU A 28 -19.12 -19.92 4.70
CA LEU A 28 -18.40 -20.67 5.74
C LEU A 28 -19.42 -21.55 6.47
N ARG A 29 -19.40 -22.85 6.17
CA ARG A 29 -20.31 -23.85 6.73
C ARG A 29 -19.62 -24.57 7.89
N VAL A 30 -20.22 -24.53 9.08
CA VAL A 30 -19.65 -25.21 10.25
C VAL A 30 -19.55 -26.71 10.00
N ALA A 31 -18.34 -27.25 10.11
CA ALA A 31 -18.04 -28.67 10.05
C ALA A 31 -17.95 -29.24 11.47
N SER A 32 -18.49 -30.45 11.66
CA SER A 32 -18.50 -31.13 12.97
C SER A 32 -17.37 -32.15 13.14
N ASN A 33 -16.73 -32.58 12.05
CA ASN A 33 -15.63 -33.56 12.09
C ASN A 33 -14.72 -33.44 10.84
N PRO A 34 -13.51 -32.86 10.97
CA PRO A 34 -13.01 -32.14 12.14
C PRO A 34 -13.81 -30.85 12.42
N PRO A 35 -13.81 -30.33 13.66
CA PRO A 35 -14.45 -29.06 13.97
C PRO A 35 -13.76 -27.92 13.22
N GLY A 36 -14.54 -27.08 12.54
CA GLY A 36 -14.01 -25.98 11.72
C GLY A 36 -15.04 -25.46 10.72
N TYR A 37 -14.56 -24.99 9.57
CA TYR A 37 -15.41 -24.51 8.48
C TYR A 37 -15.08 -25.21 7.16
N ASP A 38 -16.08 -25.68 6.44
CA ASP A 38 -15.97 -25.86 5.00
C ASP A 38 -16.16 -24.51 4.31
N LEU A 39 -15.32 -24.22 3.31
CA LEU A 39 -15.56 -23.12 2.38
C LEU A 39 -16.33 -23.63 1.18
N VAL A 40 -17.53 -23.08 0.99
CA VAL A 40 -18.45 -23.46 -0.09
C VAL A 40 -18.73 -22.25 -0.96
N LYS A 41 -18.61 -22.40 -2.27
CA LYS A 41 -19.09 -21.41 -3.23
C LYS A 41 -20.56 -21.66 -3.50
N VAL A 42 -21.36 -20.60 -3.51
CA VAL A 42 -22.82 -20.68 -3.71
C VAL A 42 -23.30 -19.68 -4.75
N VAL A 43 -24.33 -20.08 -5.48
CA VAL A 43 -25.05 -19.21 -6.42
C VAL A 43 -26.48 -19.05 -5.92
N PRO A 44 -26.88 -17.87 -5.41
CA PRO A 44 -28.27 -17.59 -5.06
C PRO A 44 -29.17 -17.59 -6.32
N ASP A 45 -30.41 -18.06 -6.22
CA ASP A 45 -31.36 -18.07 -7.34
C ASP A 45 -31.55 -16.64 -7.89
N PRO A 46 -31.17 -16.37 -9.16
CA PRO A 46 -31.26 -15.03 -9.73
C PRO A 46 -32.70 -14.55 -9.90
N LYS A 47 -33.67 -15.46 -9.95
CA LYS A 47 -35.11 -15.14 -10.04
C LYS A 47 -35.77 -14.94 -8.68
N GLY A 48 -35.07 -15.26 -7.59
CA GLY A 48 -35.56 -15.09 -6.23
C GLY A 48 -35.80 -13.62 -5.89
N THR A 49 -36.93 -13.33 -5.24
CA THR A 49 -37.24 -11.99 -4.72
C THR A 49 -36.91 -11.89 -3.23
N GLY A 50 -36.49 -10.72 -2.77
CA GLY A 50 -36.13 -10.47 -1.36
C GLY A 50 -34.65 -10.74 -1.01
N LEU A 51 -34.34 -10.60 0.28
CA LEU A 51 -32.97 -10.64 0.81
C LEU A 51 -32.40 -12.06 0.92
N MET A 52 -33.24 -13.06 1.20
CA MET A 52 -32.86 -14.46 1.34
C MET A 52 -33.36 -15.26 0.15
N ARG A 53 -32.45 -15.89 -0.59
CA ARG A 53 -32.76 -16.61 -1.83
C ARG A 53 -32.32 -18.06 -1.73
N SER A 54 -33.06 -18.95 -2.38
CA SER A 54 -32.71 -20.36 -2.47
C SER A 54 -31.35 -20.52 -3.16
N ILE A 55 -30.57 -21.50 -2.72
CA ILE A 55 -29.30 -21.85 -3.38
C ILE A 55 -29.63 -22.59 -4.69
N GLN A 56 -29.20 -22.04 -5.83
CA GLN A 56 -29.32 -22.69 -7.14
C GLN A 56 -28.24 -23.76 -7.33
N SER A 57 -27.02 -23.48 -6.89
CA SER A 57 -25.91 -24.43 -6.91
C SER A 57 -24.94 -24.16 -5.76
N GLU A 58 -24.28 -25.23 -5.30
CA GLU A 58 -23.19 -25.18 -4.33
C GLU A 58 -22.00 -26.03 -4.79
N GLU A 59 -20.80 -25.60 -4.44
CA GLU A 59 -19.54 -26.28 -4.74
C GLU A 59 -18.61 -26.19 -3.52
N LEU A 60 -18.11 -27.34 -3.04
CA LEU A 60 -17.10 -27.37 -1.99
C LEU A 60 -15.76 -26.91 -2.57
N VAL A 61 -15.22 -25.79 -2.06
CA VAL A 61 -13.95 -25.21 -2.52
C VAL A 61 -12.79 -25.72 -1.66
N VAL A 62 -12.98 -25.72 -0.34
CA VAL A 62 -11.98 -26.17 0.64
C VAL A 62 -12.67 -26.93 1.77
N PRO A 63 -12.28 -28.19 2.04
CA PRO A 63 -12.77 -28.93 3.20
C PRO A 63 -12.16 -28.39 4.49
N SER A 64 -12.86 -28.52 5.61
CA SER A 64 -12.41 -28.05 6.93
C SER A 64 -10.99 -28.43 7.35
N GLU A 65 -10.48 -29.58 6.92
CA GLU A 65 -9.10 -30.04 7.17
C GLU A 65 -8.01 -29.11 6.58
N GLN A 66 -8.35 -28.36 5.54
CA GLN A 66 -7.47 -27.41 4.85
C GLN A 66 -7.77 -25.95 5.22
N VAL A 67 -8.68 -25.74 6.17
CA VAL A 67 -9.08 -24.41 6.66
C VAL A 67 -8.47 -24.18 8.03
N TYR A 68 -7.73 -23.10 8.16
CA TYR A 68 -7.23 -22.61 9.45
C TYR A 68 -8.08 -21.44 9.94
N CYS A 69 -8.41 -21.43 11.22
CA CYS A 69 -9.09 -20.30 11.85
C CYS A 69 -8.05 -19.48 12.61
N TYR A 70 -7.81 -18.24 12.15
CA TYR A 70 -6.89 -17.34 12.81
C TYR A 70 -7.43 -16.99 14.22
N PRO A 71 -6.62 -17.13 15.29
CA PRO A 71 -7.13 -17.14 16.66
C PRO A 71 -7.49 -15.74 17.19
N GLU A 72 -6.87 -14.69 16.66
CA GLU A 72 -7.09 -13.32 17.11
C GLU A 72 -8.07 -12.60 16.19
N LYS A 73 -8.73 -11.56 16.73
CA LYS A 73 -9.54 -10.67 15.90
C LYS A 73 -8.65 -9.68 15.19
N VAL A 74 -8.97 -9.40 13.93
CA VAL A 74 -8.15 -8.53 13.07
C VAL A 74 -8.99 -7.47 12.37
N GLN A 75 -8.33 -6.43 11.86
CA GLN A 75 -8.97 -5.47 10.97
C GLN A 75 -9.20 -6.13 9.60
N ILE A 76 -10.41 -6.65 9.38
CA ILE A 76 -10.76 -7.41 8.16
C ILE A 76 -10.86 -6.54 6.89
N HIS A 77 -10.80 -5.21 7.04
CA HIS A 77 -10.68 -4.28 5.92
C HIS A 77 -9.23 -4.10 5.44
N ASP A 78 -8.24 -4.62 6.17
CA ASP A 78 -6.83 -4.60 5.76
C ASP A 78 -6.47 -5.87 5.00
N HIS A 79 -6.75 -5.88 3.70
CA HIS A 79 -6.52 -7.04 2.84
C HIS A 79 -5.05 -7.43 2.75
N ALA A 80 -4.13 -6.45 2.73
CA ALA A 80 -2.69 -6.73 2.71
C ALA A 80 -2.26 -7.46 3.98
N LEU A 81 -2.73 -7.02 5.15
CA LEU A 81 -2.51 -7.73 6.42
C LEU A 81 -3.08 -9.16 6.37
N LEU A 82 -4.31 -9.35 5.91
CA LEU A 82 -4.95 -10.67 5.85
C LEU A 82 -4.16 -11.64 4.96
N VAL A 83 -3.70 -11.19 3.79
CA VAL A 83 -2.89 -11.99 2.87
C VAL A 83 -1.58 -12.41 3.52
N ARG A 84 -0.87 -11.48 4.19
CA ARG A 84 0.38 -11.81 4.89
C ARG A 84 0.16 -12.84 6.00
N LEU A 85 -0.82 -12.62 6.88
CA LEU A 85 -1.12 -13.54 7.98
C LEU A 85 -1.53 -14.92 7.47
N ALA A 86 -2.30 -14.98 6.39
CA ALA A 86 -2.70 -16.24 5.78
C ALA A 86 -1.49 -16.98 5.15
N ALA A 87 -0.61 -16.25 4.45
CA ALA A 87 0.60 -16.81 3.85
C ALA A 87 1.57 -17.36 4.91
N GLU A 88 1.78 -16.63 6.01
CA GLU A 88 2.59 -17.07 7.16
C GLU A 88 2.05 -18.34 7.81
N GLY A 89 0.72 -18.50 7.82
CA GLY A 89 0.07 -19.70 8.34
C GLY A 89 0.31 -20.96 7.50
N GLY A 90 0.60 -20.81 6.20
CA GLY A 90 0.87 -21.94 5.29
C GLY A 90 -0.35 -22.82 4.97
N TYR A 91 -1.56 -22.37 5.29
CA TYR A 91 -2.79 -23.07 4.98
C TYR A 91 -3.38 -22.59 3.67
N ARG A 92 -4.07 -23.50 2.99
CA ARG A 92 -4.77 -23.19 1.75
C ARG A 92 -5.86 -22.13 1.95
N CYS A 93 -6.57 -22.18 3.06
CA CYS A 93 -7.59 -21.19 3.40
C CYS A 93 -7.44 -20.78 4.86
N THR A 94 -7.44 -19.46 5.11
CA THR A 94 -7.45 -18.91 6.46
C THR A 94 -8.73 -18.10 6.67
N VAL A 95 -9.51 -18.46 7.69
CA VAL A 95 -10.68 -17.72 8.15
C VAL A 95 -10.27 -16.74 9.24
N PHE A 96 -10.70 -15.50 9.09
CA PHE A 96 -10.45 -14.42 10.04
C PHE A 96 -11.74 -13.95 10.68
N THR A 97 -11.65 -13.59 11.96
CA THR A 97 -12.73 -12.91 12.68
C THR A 97 -12.41 -11.43 12.77
N GLY A 98 -13.34 -10.59 12.34
CA GLY A 98 -13.25 -9.14 12.45
C GLY A 98 -13.39 -8.65 13.88
N LEU A 99 -12.90 -7.44 14.13
CA LEU A 99 -13.13 -6.73 15.39
C LEU A 99 -14.63 -6.59 15.72
N ASP A 100 -15.46 -6.56 14.69
CA ASP A 100 -16.93 -6.49 14.72
C ASP A 100 -17.62 -7.86 14.61
N GLU A 101 -16.87 -8.96 14.79
CA GLU A 101 -17.31 -10.37 14.73
C GLU A 101 -17.71 -10.88 13.34
N HIS A 102 -17.59 -10.07 12.28
CA HIS A 102 -17.81 -10.57 10.92
C HIS A 102 -16.66 -11.51 10.51
N LEU A 103 -17.01 -12.63 9.85
CA LEU A 103 -16.00 -13.53 9.31
C LEU A 103 -15.67 -13.18 7.86
N THR A 104 -14.39 -13.31 7.52
CA THR A 104 -13.90 -13.31 6.15
C THR A 104 -12.88 -14.44 5.99
N PHE A 105 -12.39 -14.67 4.78
CA PHE A 105 -11.33 -15.63 4.54
C PHE A 105 -10.37 -15.14 3.45
N VAL A 106 -9.16 -15.67 3.47
CA VAL A 106 -8.20 -15.61 2.36
C VAL A 106 -7.97 -17.03 1.87
N LEU A 107 -8.10 -17.23 0.55
CA LEU A 107 -7.92 -18.51 -0.12
C LEU A 107 -6.68 -18.43 -1.01
N ASP A 108 -5.83 -19.44 -0.95
CA ASP A 108 -4.59 -19.58 -1.70
C ASP A 108 -3.73 -18.29 -1.63
N PRO A 109 -3.29 -17.89 -0.41
CA PRO A 109 -2.65 -16.58 -0.20
C PRO A 109 -1.31 -16.47 -0.94
N ASP A 110 -1.18 -15.44 -1.77
CA ASP A 110 0.05 -15.08 -2.46
C ASP A 110 0.40 -13.61 -2.22
N PRO A 111 1.43 -13.30 -1.40
CA PRO A 111 1.87 -11.92 -1.17
C PRO A 111 2.39 -11.21 -2.43
N ASP A 112 2.74 -11.92 -3.50
CA ASP A 112 3.21 -11.34 -4.75
C ASP A 112 2.07 -10.87 -5.66
N GLU A 113 0.81 -11.21 -5.35
CA GLU A 113 -0.37 -10.60 -5.98
C GLU A 113 -0.66 -9.18 -5.49
N LEU A 114 -0.06 -8.76 -4.37
CA LEU A 114 -0.21 -7.40 -3.87
C LEU A 114 0.54 -6.42 -4.77
N LEU A 115 -0.15 -5.36 -5.19
CA LEU A 115 0.48 -4.31 -5.99
C LEU A 115 1.59 -3.66 -5.15
N THR A 116 2.82 -3.74 -5.64
CA THR A 116 3.97 -3.14 -4.98
C THR A 116 4.08 -1.68 -5.38
N ILE A 117 4.06 -0.76 -4.41
CA ILE A 117 4.32 0.68 -4.62
C ILE A 117 5.70 1.00 -4.06
N HIS A 118 6.57 1.54 -4.91
CA HIS A 118 7.93 1.90 -4.53
C HIS A 118 7.98 3.34 -4.02
N VAL A 119 8.34 3.53 -2.76
CA VAL A 119 8.43 4.84 -2.10
C VAL A 119 9.87 5.31 -2.14
N TYR A 120 10.14 6.46 -2.77
CA TYR A 120 11.48 7.05 -2.82
C TYR A 120 11.54 8.31 -1.96
N ASP A 121 12.49 8.35 -1.03
CA ASP A 121 12.68 9.46 -0.10
C ASP A 121 14.16 9.63 0.29
N ILE A 122 14.48 10.71 0.99
CA ILE A 122 15.85 11.01 1.47
C ILE A 122 15.86 11.28 2.98
N ILE A 123 16.98 10.97 3.62
CA ILE A 123 17.29 11.27 5.03
C ILE A 123 18.72 11.79 5.12
N PRO A 124 19.11 12.62 6.11
CA PRO A 124 18.32 13.40 7.10
C PRO A 124 17.59 14.64 6.53
N PRO A 125 16.61 15.26 7.26
CA PRO A 125 16.27 15.07 8.67
C PRO A 125 15.39 13.86 8.96
N ARG A 126 14.20 13.80 8.37
CA ARG A 126 13.24 12.71 8.46
C ARG A 126 12.74 12.45 7.04
N PRO A 127 12.69 11.19 6.58
CA PRO A 127 12.11 10.83 5.29
C PRO A 127 10.59 10.99 5.39
N SER A 128 10.13 12.23 5.19
CA SER A 128 8.77 12.67 5.52
C SER A 128 7.68 11.96 4.74
N LEU A 129 7.93 11.57 3.48
CA LEU A 129 6.98 10.79 2.69
C LEU A 129 6.92 9.37 3.21
N SER A 130 8.08 8.73 3.34
CA SER A 130 8.19 7.34 3.81
C SER A 130 7.56 7.17 5.19
N ALA A 131 7.91 8.05 6.13
CA ALA A 131 7.39 8.00 7.49
C ALA A 131 5.87 8.23 7.54
N CYS A 132 5.35 9.18 6.74
CA CYS A 132 3.92 9.42 6.66
C CYS A 132 3.16 8.22 6.09
N ILE A 133 3.68 7.57 5.05
CA ILE A 133 3.06 6.37 4.46
C ILE A 133 3.00 5.24 5.49
N ILE A 134 4.08 5.00 6.24
CA ILE A 134 4.11 4.00 7.33
C ILE A 134 3.04 4.29 8.39
N GLU A 135 2.90 5.55 8.81
CA GLU A 135 1.89 5.96 9.79
C GLU A 135 0.45 5.77 9.27
N LEU A 136 0.20 6.08 7.99
CA LEU A 136 -1.10 5.90 7.34
C LEU A 136 -1.43 4.42 7.12
N GLU A 137 -0.45 3.61 6.73
CA GLU A 137 -0.58 2.15 6.60
C GLU A 137 -0.90 1.52 7.96
N ALA A 138 -0.21 1.92 9.03
CA ALA A 138 -0.48 1.44 10.39
C ALA A 138 -1.89 1.78 10.88
N CYS A 139 -2.52 2.83 10.34
CA CYS A 139 -3.92 3.17 10.61
C CYS A 139 -4.92 2.37 9.75
N GLY A 140 -4.45 1.50 8.85
CA GLY A 140 -5.28 0.72 7.94
C GLY A 140 -5.82 1.52 6.74
N LEU A 141 -5.29 2.71 6.46
CA LEU A 141 -5.85 3.62 5.44
C LEU A 141 -5.79 3.05 4.02
N PHE A 142 -4.83 2.17 3.75
CA PHE A 142 -4.62 1.53 2.44
C PHE A 142 -5.09 0.07 2.41
N GLY A 143 -5.78 -0.37 3.47
CA GLY A 143 -6.13 -1.78 3.67
C GLY A 143 -6.97 -2.38 2.54
N ASP A 144 -7.85 -1.60 1.93
CA ASP A 144 -8.72 -2.05 0.85
C ASP A 144 -8.09 -1.92 -0.53
N LEU A 145 -6.88 -1.36 -0.63
CA LEU A 145 -6.19 -1.15 -1.89
C LEU A 145 -5.43 -2.40 -2.36
N SER A 146 -5.22 -3.42 -1.53
CA SER A 146 -4.41 -4.61 -1.88
C SER A 146 -3.01 -4.23 -2.38
N VAL A 147 -2.33 -3.38 -1.62
CA VAL A 147 -0.98 -2.88 -1.94
C VAL A 147 0.02 -3.30 -0.87
N ARG A 148 1.32 -3.28 -1.23
CA ARG A 148 2.45 -3.31 -0.30
C ARG A 148 3.44 -2.20 -0.65
N PHE A 149 4.09 -1.61 0.35
CA PHE A 149 5.08 -0.54 0.13
C PHE A 149 6.51 -1.07 0.26
N VAL A 150 7.37 -0.67 -0.68
CA VAL A 150 8.82 -0.88 -0.60
C VAL A 150 9.50 0.48 -0.53
N HIS A 151 10.22 0.72 0.56
CA HIS A 151 10.82 2.01 0.88
C HIS A 151 12.30 2.05 0.48
N HIS A 152 12.62 2.96 -0.45
CA HIS A 152 13.96 3.28 -0.93
C HIS A 152 14.36 4.62 -0.32
N ILE A 153 15.17 4.59 0.74
CA ILE A 153 15.56 5.80 1.48
C ILE A 153 17.06 6.00 1.34
N GLU A 154 17.45 7.09 0.69
CA GLU A 154 18.86 7.46 0.53
C GLU A 154 19.34 8.33 1.69
N ASP A 155 20.41 7.88 2.35
CA ASP A 155 21.04 8.62 3.45
C ASP A 155 22.16 9.53 2.93
N ILE A 156 21.82 10.81 2.76
CA ILE A 156 22.74 11.83 2.25
C ILE A 156 23.82 12.21 3.26
N SER A 157 23.69 11.85 4.55
CA SER A 157 24.75 12.14 5.54
C SER A 157 26.05 11.39 5.28
N THR A 158 25.98 10.32 4.48
CA THR A 158 27.13 9.50 4.08
C THR A 158 27.86 10.06 2.85
N TRP A 159 27.34 11.12 2.23
CA TRP A 159 27.87 11.65 0.98
C TRP A 159 29.06 12.58 1.22
N ASP A 160 30.01 12.55 0.29
CA ASP A 160 31.18 13.46 0.26
C ASP A 160 30.77 14.84 -0.30
N ALA A 161 29.96 15.58 0.47
CA ALA A 161 29.49 16.92 0.15
C ALA A 161 30.03 17.97 1.12
N ASP A 162 30.37 19.14 0.59
CA ASP A 162 30.78 20.30 1.38
C ASP A 162 29.56 21.09 1.91
N VAL A 163 28.44 21.05 1.17
CA VAL A 163 27.21 21.78 1.47
C VAL A 163 26.00 20.85 1.29
N PHE A 164 25.09 20.87 2.26
CA PHE A 164 23.86 20.06 2.25
C PHE A 164 22.59 20.90 2.07
N PRO A 165 21.42 20.30 1.74
CA PRO A 165 20.23 21.08 1.42
C PRO A 165 19.67 21.93 2.57
N CYS A 166 19.68 21.42 3.81
CA CYS A 166 18.89 22.02 4.89
C CYS A 166 19.51 21.87 6.27
N ARG A 167 19.49 22.95 7.07
CA ARG A 167 19.97 22.98 8.46
C ARG A 167 19.22 22.04 9.38
N ALA A 168 17.92 21.85 9.13
CA ALA A 168 17.07 20.98 9.94
C ALA A 168 17.58 19.53 9.99
N ALA A 169 18.37 19.11 8.99
CA ALA A 169 19.04 17.83 8.94
C ALA A 169 20.26 17.71 9.89
N GLY A 170 20.65 18.79 10.58
CA GLY A 170 21.76 18.81 11.53
C GLY A 170 23.13 19.06 10.90
N PHE A 171 23.18 19.37 9.60
CA PHE A 171 24.44 19.64 8.91
C PHE A 171 25.06 20.99 9.31
N HIS A 172 26.40 21.03 9.32
CA HIS A 172 27.17 22.22 9.68
C HIS A 172 27.17 23.28 8.57
N ARG A 173 27.08 22.89 7.30
CA ARG A 173 27.04 23.83 6.17
C ARG A 173 25.90 23.51 5.22
N THR A 174 24.99 24.45 5.01
CA THR A 174 23.74 24.20 4.27
C THR A 174 23.30 25.33 3.34
N LEU A 175 22.64 24.96 2.24
CA LEU A 175 22.14 25.88 1.22
C LEU A 175 21.08 26.85 1.75
N ASP A 176 20.27 26.43 2.72
CA ASP A 176 19.17 27.23 3.27
C ASP A 176 19.59 28.27 4.31
N ALA A 177 20.83 28.21 4.80
CA ALA A 177 21.27 29.02 5.94
C ALA A 177 22.64 29.68 5.77
N ASP A 178 23.52 29.13 4.94
CA ASP A 178 24.90 29.62 4.81
C ASP A 178 25.17 30.29 3.46
N ARG A 179 26.19 31.14 3.46
CA ARG A 179 26.69 31.76 2.24
C ARG A 179 27.58 30.79 1.46
N MET A 180 27.39 30.76 0.15
CA MET A 180 28.20 29.98 -0.78
C MET A 180 29.45 30.77 -1.21
N GLU A 181 30.58 30.07 -1.36
CA GLU A 181 31.89 30.67 -1.61
C GLU A 181 32.47 30.32 -3.00
N GLY A 182 31.97 29.27 -3.64
CA GLY A 182 32.43 28.81 -4.94
C GLY A 182 33.28 27.53 -4.86
N GLY A 183 33.09 26.64 -5.83
CA GLY A 183 33.85 25.39 -5.95
C GLY A 183 33.40 24.25 -5.04
N GLU A 184 32.33 24.43 -4.27
CA GLU A 184 31.81 23.40 -3.37
C GLU A 184 31.21 22.19 -4.10
N LYS A 185 31.30 21.02 -3.46
CA LYS A 185 30.42 19.87 -3.73
C LYS A 185 29.11 20.07 -2.97
N VAL A 186 28.02 20.24 -3.70
CA VAL A 186 26.71 20.55 -3.15
C VAL A 186 25.79 19.34 -3.29
N ALA A 187 25.39 18.76 -2.16
CA ALA A 187 24.27 17.83 -2.14
C ALA A 187 22.96 18.61 -2.33
N GLY A 188 22.33 18.42 -3.49
CA GLY A 188 21.10 19.11 -3.83
C GLY A 188 20.49 18.65 -5.14
N CYS A 189 19.18 18.85 -5.29
CA CYS A 189 18.49 18.67 -6.56
C CYS A 189 18.58 19.93 -7.43
N ILE A 190 17.90 19.95 -8.57
CA ILE A 190 17.81 21.10 -9.47
C ILE A 190 17.37 22.41 -8.80
N THR A 191 16.60 22.35 -7.70
CA THR A 191 16.21 23.53 -6.93
C THR A 191 17.36 24.03 -6.05
N GLY A 192 18.11 23.12 -5.43
CA GLY A 192 19.32 23.49 -4.69
C GLY A 192 20.38 24.10 -5.60
N ALA A 193 20.51 23.56 -6.82
CA ALA A 193 21.39 24.12 -7.83
C ALA A 193 20.98 25.55 -8.25
N ALA A 194 19.70 25.76 -8.54
CA ALA A 194 19.21 27.10 -8.88
C ALA A 194 19.44 28.10 -7.74
N LEU A 195 19.15 27.71 -6.49
CA LEU A 195 19.40 28.54 -5.31
C LEU A 195 20.88 28.91 -5.16
N TYR A 196 21.77 27.94 -5.37
CA TYR A 196 23.20 28.16 -5.33
C TYR A 196 23.64 29.22 -6.35
N HIS A 197 23.20 29.09 -7.61
CA HIS A 197 23.55 30.04 -8.69
C HIS A 197 22.94 31.43 -8.53
N GLU A 198 21.82 31.57 -7.80
CA GLU A 198 21.28 32.89 -7.44
C GLU A 198 22.09 33.59 -6.34
N CYS A 199 22.81 32.82 -5.51
CA CYS A 199 23.56 33.32 -4.36
C CYS A 199 25.07 33.42 -4.61
N CYS A 200 25.58 32.76 -5.65
CA CYS A 200 27.00 32.68 -5.98
C CYS A 200 27.22 32.62 -7.49
N ASP A 201 28.04 33.53 -8.01
CA ASP A 201 28.40 33.60 -9.43
C ASP A 201 29.46 32.55 -9.85
N GLN A 202 29.89 31.69 -8.92
CA GLN A 202 30.89 30.65 -9.20
C GLN A 202 30.23 29.30 -9.48
N GLU A 203 31.00 28.39 -10.06
CA GLU A 203 30.57 27.02 -10.32
C GLU A 203 30.54 26.17 -9.04
N MET A 204 29.76 25.08 -9.08
CA MET A 204 29.72 24.03 -8.05
C MET A 204 29.72 22.65 -8.70
N THR A 205 30.02 21.62 -7.91
CA THR A 205 29.78 20.22 -8.31
C THR A 205 28.52 19.70 -7.63
N GLN A 206 27.51 19.35 -8.40
CA GLN A 206 26.25 18.86 -7.85
C GLN A 206 26.30 17.35 -7.56
N LEU A 207 25.88 16.97 -6.35
CA LEU A 207 25.52 15.60 -5.98
C LEU A 207 23.98 15.52 -5.89
N ASN A 208 23.35 14.83 -6.85
CA ASN A 208 21.90 14.90 -7.03
C ASN A 208 21.12 14.15 -5.95
N THR A 209 20.43 14.90 -5.08
CA THR A 209 19.58 14.35 -4.01
C THR A 209 18.11 14.19 -4.40
N CYS A 210 17.74 14.30 -5.68
CA CYS A 210 16.33 14.28 -6.07
C CYS A 210 15.74 12.86 -5.97
N PRO A 211 14.71 12.62 -5.12
CA PRO A 211 14.11 11.28 -5.02
C PRO A 211 13.47 10.82 -6.34
N VAL A 212 12.96 11.77 -7.15
CA VAL A 212 12.36 11.47 -8.47
C VAL A 212 13.41 10.96 -9.46
N ASP A 213 14.63 11.46 -9.39
CA ASP A 213 15.70 11.06 -10.31
C ASP A 213 16.36 9.73 -9.87
N GLN A 214 16.07 9.27 -8.65
CA GLN A 214 16.52 7.98 -8.09
C GLN A 214 15.55 6.83 -8.38
N VAL A 215 14.40 7.11 -8.99
CA VAL A 215 13.37 6.11 -9.29
C VAL A 215 13.94 5.02 -10.21
N SER A 216 13.80 3.77 -9.76
CA SER A 216 14.27 2.58 -10.49
C SER A 216 13.20 1.50 -10.68
N GLU A 217 11.98 1.70 -10.15
CA GLU A 217 10.88 0.74 -10.17
C GLU A 217 9.53 1.45 -10.28
N GLU A 218 8.48 0.76 -10.74
CA GLU A 218 7.12 1.29 -10.92
C GLU A 218 6.03 0.30 -10.44
N PRO A 219 4.84 0.78 -10.02
CA PRO A 219 4.52 2.19 -9.79
C PRO A 219 5.26 2.76 -8.59
N PHE A 220 5.64 4.04 -8.65
CA PHE A 220 6.37 4.71 -7.56
C PHE A 220 5.63 5.91 -6.98
N ILE A 221 6.03 6.32 -5.77
CA ILE A 221 5.69 7.63 -5.21
C ILE A 221 6.94 8.32 -4.65
N ALA A 222 7.10 9.60 -4.95
CA ALA A 222 8.25 10.41 -4.54
C ALA A 222 7.85 11.85 -4.21
N ARG A 223 8.76 12.61 -3.58
CA ARG A 223 8.55 14.05 -3.27
C ARG A 223 9.32 14.99 -4.19
N CYS A 224 8.72 16.14 -4.48
CA CYS A 224 9.35 17.26 -5.18
C CYS A 224 8.91 18.63 -4.62
N CYS A 225 9.80 19.63 -4.63
CA CYS A 225 9.46 21.01 -4.19
C CYS A 225 8.89 21.86 -5.32
N ARG A 226 9.02 21.38 -6.55
CA ARG A 226 8.51 22.04 -7.74
C ARG A 226 7.10 21.55 -8.00
N ILE A 227 6.10 22.37 -7.69
CA ILE A 227 4.69 22.00 -7.79
C ILE A 227 4.30 21.62 -9.22
N GLU A 228 4.95 22.21 -10.22
CA GLU A 228 4.79 21.91 -11.64
C GLU A 228 5.27 20.49 -12.03
N ARG A 229 6.06 19.83 -11.18
CA ARG A 229 6.48 18.43 -11.34
C ARG A 229 5.59 17.45 -10.58
N THR A 230 4.54 17.91 -9.90
CA THR A 230 3.64 17.05 -9.10
C THR A 230 2.50 16.47 -9.92
N GLY A 231 1.91 15.39 -9.43
CA GLY A 231 0.84 14.65 -10.09
C GLY A 231 1.25 13.23 -10.49
N ILE A 232 0.32 12.52 -11.12
CA ILE A 232 0.56 11.18 -11.67
C ILE A 232 1.00 11.34 -13.12
N ALA A 233 2.20 10.87 -13.43
CA ALA A 233 2.80 11.00 -14.76
C ALA A 233 3.91 9.97 -14.97
N ILE A 234 4.49 10.00 -16.17
CA ILE A 234 5.73 9.29 -16.47
C ILE A 234 6.91 10.21 -16.15
N HIS A 235 7.76 9.79 -15.22
CA HIS A 235 9.01 10.46 -14.87
C HIS A 235 10.18 9.55 -15.26
N HIS A 236 11.07 10.04 -16.12
CA HIS A 236 12.24 9.27 -16.58
C HIS A 236 11.89 7.87 -17.13
N GLY A 237 10.74 7.74 -17.80
CA GLY A 237 10.27 6.48 -18.35
C GLY A 237 9.58 5.53 -17.36
N ARG A 238 9.38 5.95 -16.11
CA ARG A 238 8.67 5.20 -15.07
C ARG A 238 7.36 5.87 -14.70
N PHE A 239 6.32 5.09 -14.51
CA PHE A 239 5.02 5.61 -14.09
C PHE A 239 4.93 5.74 -12.56
N GLY A 240 4.45 6.88 -12.08
CA GLY A 240 4.30 7.10 -10.64
C GLY A 240 3.64 8.42 -10.28
N ALA A 241 3.55 8.66 -8.98
CA ALA A 241 3.03 9.89 -8.40
C ALA A 241 4.17 10.72 -7.78
N VAL A 242 4.20 12.00 -8.09
CA VAL A 242 5.07 12.96 -7.40
C VAL A 242 4.20 13.90 -6.57
N VAL A 243 4.46 13.96 -5.26
CA VAL A 243 3.75 14.85 -4.34
C VAL A 243 4.64 16.00 -3.89
N HIS A 244 4.03 17.14 -3.56
CA HIS A 244 4.79 18.29 -3.09
C HIS A 244 5.44 18.01 -1.71
N TRP A 245 6.58 18.61 -1.38
CA TRP A 245 7.16 18.51 -0.01
C TRP A 245 6.23 19.06 1.08
N GLY A 246 5.35 19.99 0.73
CA GLY A 246 4.31 20.51 1.61
C GLY A 246 3.01 19.68 1.62
N ALA A 247 2.94 18.55 0.92
CA ALA A 247 1.74 17.72 0.86
C ALA A 247 1.38 17.18 2.24
N SER A 248 0.10 17.31 2.60
CA SER A 248 -0.46 16.76 3.84
C SER A 248 -0.61 15.23 3.76
N PRO A 249 -0.83 14.54 4.89
CA PRO A 249 -1.16 13.12 4.88
C PRO A 249 -2.38 12.79 4.00
N ALA A 250 -3.38 13.68 3.94
CA ALA A 250 -4.54 13.52 3.08
C ALA A 250 -4.18 13.59 1.58
N ASP A 251 -3.30 14.51 1.19
CA ASP A 251 -2.82 14.65 -0.20
C ASP A 251 -2.00 13.43 -0.63
N ILE A 252 -1.16 12.90 0.26
CA ILE A 252 -0.39 11.68 0.03
C ILE A 252 -1.34 10.49 -0.16
N ALA A 253 -2.31 10.32 0.74
CA ALA A 253 -3.26 9.22 0.67
C ALA A 253 -4.08 9.27 -0.63
N TYR A 254 -4.57 10.46 -1.01
CA TYR A 254 -5.29 10.66 -2.26
C TYR A 254 -4.42 10.31 -3.49
N SER A 255 -3.15 10.73 -3.48
CA SER A 255 -2.22 10.43 -4.57
C SER A 255 -1.95 8.94 -4.72
N ILE A 256 -1.84 8.20 -3.61
CA ILE A 256 -1.69 6.74 -3.63
C ILE A 256 -2.96 6.07 -4.17
N GLN A 257 -4.14 6.47 -3.70
CA GLN A 257 -5.41 5.92 -4.20
C GLN A 257 -5.59 6.15 -5.70
N ALA A 258 -5.28 7.37 -6.16
CA ALA A 258 -5.32 7.73 -7.57
C ALA A 258 -4.28 6.94 -8.40
N LEU A 259 -3.05 6.78 -7.88
CA LEU A 259 -1.99 6.01 -8.51
C LEU A 259 -2.38 4.55 -8.71
N VAL A 260 -2.91 3.92 -7.65
CA VAL A 260 -3.38 2.52 -7.70
C VAL A 260 -4.48 2.35 -8.73
N LYS A 261 -5.44 3.29 -8.77
CA LYS A 261 -6.52 3.25 -9.75
C LYS A 261 -5.99 3.37 -11.17
N GLU A 262 -5.16 4.38 -11.46
CA GLU A 262 -4.61 4.58 -12.80
C GLU A 262 -3.67 3.45 -13.24
N TRP A 263 -2.93 2.84 -12.32
CA TRP A 263 -2.11 1.67 -12.62
C TRP A 263 -2.97 0.50 -13.09
N ARG A 264 -4.03 0.17 -12.34
CA ARG A 264 -4.95 -0.92 -12.67
C ARG A 264 -5.75 -0.70 -13.95
N ASP A 265 -6.05 0.55 -14.28
CA ASP A 265 -6.73 0.89 -15.53
C ASP A 265 -5.82 0.72 -16.77
N ARG A 266 -4.50 0.53 -16.58
CA ARG A 266 -3.50 0.31 -17.65
C ARG A 266 -3.17 -1.17 -17.88
N GLU A 267 -3.51 -2.04 -16.94
CA GLU A 267 -3.35 -3.51 -17.04
C GLU A 267 -4.50 -4.14 -17.84
#